data_AF-A0A3S0XAT7-F1
#
_entry.id   AF-A0A3S0XAT7-F1
#
_cell.length_a   1.000
_cell.length_b   1.000
_cell.length_c   1.000
_cell.angle_alpha   90.00
_cell.angle_beta   90.00
_cell.angle_gamma   90.00
#
_symmetry.space_group_name_H-M   'P 1'
#
loop_
_entity.id
_entity.type
_entity.pdbx_description
1 polymer ?
#
loop_
_entity_poly.entity_id
_entity_poly.type
_entity_poly.pdbx_seq_one_letter_code
_entity_poly.pdbx_strand_id
1 'polypeptide(L)'
;MWTFEPLTATTMAVPANGTALVQYRVTNQSSKPHTLTMQPIRGITQITTGLNICGNPFVLRGKNSCILSLQINGSQLNSPVMDGPVVCQQGSTNQCYRPSSANILRITQAPPITDAVITVTGSPLALTVNGPTGQLTITNTTLEVVATNITSNFTGTALDGNVTETGNTCANVPPGGSCTLTYTPGNMVVPQTNFTIQGTNTNALTAAIAIQSGSTLTAINPTSGTASGGTGFTLTGTGLMGATSVTFAGRAATSVTVVNSTTVTGVTPAHTAGAVDVVINTPAGGATLANGYTYVANAVGQPAFGGTIACLNTGNNLIAATADNSTAIAWGGFGTEIGAGAQSDTDGASNTTAIVTALGSNGGTPYAAQLCNDFEVDSQGNTPCQAGNTCYDDWFLPAGNNLTSAGQLNCLFTNRAAIGGFANDFYWSSTEFSGDPTSVAWGQDFVDGFLLGDGKFGNLRVRCVRAFNP
;
A
#
# COMPACT_ATOMS: atom_id res chain seq x y z
N MET A 1 32.61 56.02 3.04
CA MET A 1 31.35 56.14 3.83
C MET A 1 30.37 55.01 3.52
N TRP A 2 30.34 54.50 2.29
CA TRP A 2 29.47 53.40 1.88
C TRP A 2 30.30 52.32 1.20
N THR A 3 29.91 51.06 1.35
CA THR A 3 30.51 49.94 0.60
C THR A 3 29.42 49.21 -0.18
N PHE A 4 29.69 48.91 -1.45
CA PHE A 4 28.85 48.11 -2.34
C PHE A 4 29.64 46.86 -2.70
N GLU A 5 29.35 45.78 -2.00
CA GLU A 5 29.99 44.48 -2.23
C GLU A 5 29.07 43.63 -3.11
N PRO A 6 29.48 43.27 -4.34
CA PRO A 6 28.66 42.44 -5.21
C PRO A 6 28.52 41.04 -4.60
N LEU A 7 27.28 40.57 -4.48
CA LEU A 7 26.95 39.20 -4.06
C LEU A 7 26.75 38.27 -5.26
N THR A 8 26.49 38.84 -6.44
CA THR A 8 26.36 38.15 -7.72
C THR A 8 27.24 38.84 -8.77
N ALA A 9 27.41 38.22 -9.94
CA ALA A 9 28.08 38.85 -11.06
C ALA A 9 27.42 40.20 -11.42
N THR A 10 28.23 41.23 -11.68
CA THR A 10 27.77 42.57 -12.08
C THR A 10 27.99 42.84 -13.56
N THR A 11 28.66 41.92 -14.26
CA THR A 11 28.89 41.95 -15.70
C THR A 11 28.16 40.79 -16.35
N MET A 12 27.20 41.07 -17.23
CA MET A 12 26.43 40.04 -17.94
C MET A 12 25.74 40.60 -19.18
N ALA A 13 25.43 39.72 -20.13
CA ALA A 13 24.53 40.02 -21.24
C ALA A 13 23.17 39.37 -20.96
N VAL A 14 22.09 40.16 -20.93
CA VAL A 14 20.74 39.69 -20.64
C VAL A 14 19.96 39.58 -21.95
N PRO A 15 19.40 38.41 -22.30
CA PRO A 15 18.63 38.23 -23.53
C PRO A 15 17.47 39.23 -23.63
N ALA A 16 17.15 39.69 -24.85
CA ALA A 16 16.09 40.68 -25.08
C ALA A 16 14.70 40.27 -24.56
N ASN A 17 14.44 38.97 -24.35
CA ASN A 17 13.21 38.43 -23.75
C ASN A 17 13.44 37.81 -22.36
N GLY A 18 14.65 37.92 -21.80
CA GLY A 18 15.04 37.31 -20.54
C GLY A 18 15.09 38.30 -19.38
N THR A 19 15.27 37.76 -18.18
CA THR A 19 15.55 38.53 -16.98
C THR A 19 16.79 38.02 -16.27
N ALA A 20 17.41 38.87 -15.46
CA ALA A 20 18.54 38.48 -14.62
C ALA A 20 18.44 39.16 -13.25
N LEU A 21 19.17 38.62 -12.28
CA LEU A 21 19.23 39.17 -10.93
C LEU A 21 20.65 39.61 -10.60
N VAL A 22 20.81 40.84 -10.12
CA VAL A 22 22.06 41.35 -9.56
C VAL A 22 21.84 41.79 -8.12
N GLN A 23 22.74 41.41 -7.22
CA GLN A 23 22.65 41.76 -5.81
C GLN A 23 23.93 42.39 -5.29
N TYR A 24 23.77 43.45 -4.48
CA TYR A 24 24.84 44.08 -3.74
C TYR A 24 24.53 44.07 -2.25
N ARG A 25 25.53 43.80 -1.41
CA ARG A 25 25.49 44.17 0.00
C ARG A 25 25.90 45.64 0.13
N VAL A 26 24.95 46.47 0.58
CA VAL A 26 25.17 47.90 0.81
C VAL A 26 25.33 48.13 2.31
N THR A 27 26.49 48.63 2.74
CA THR A 27 26.80 48.84 4.16
C THR A 27 27.07 50.30 4.45
N ASN A 28 26.42 50.82 5.50
CA ASN A 28 26.70 52.14 6.06
C ASN A 28 27.95 52.09 6.94
N GLN A 29 29.07 52.64 6.49
CA GLN A 29 30.31 52.67 7.28
C GLN A 29 30.35 53.81 8.30
N SER A 30 29.37 54.72 8.28
CA SER A 30 29.27 55.78 9.29
C SER A 30 28.62 55.28 10.59
N SER A 31 28.63 56.12 11.62
CA SER A 31 27.89 55.91 12.86
C SER A 31 26.46 56.46 12.84
N LYS A 32 26.11 57.28 11.84
CA LYS A 32 24.80 57.94 11.75
C LYS A 32 23.85 57.14 10.86
N PRO A 33 22.55 57.11 11.15
CA PRO A 33 21.57 56.55 10.23
C PRO A 33 21.44 57.44 8.99
N HIS A 34 21.25 56.83 7.82
CA HIS A 34 20.94 57.55 6.58
C HIS A 34 19.78 56.87 5.85
N THR A 35 18.99 57.69 5.16
CA THR A 35 17.89 57.26 4.29
C THR A 35 18.31 57.45 2.83
N LEU A 36 18.31 56.35 2.08
CA LEU A 36 18.79 56.31 0.70
C LEU A 36 17.68 55.87 -0.25
N THR A 37 17.73 56.41 -1.47
CA THR A 37 16.85 56.05 -2.58
C THR A 37 17.74 55.72 -3.78
N MET A 38 17.49 54.58 -4.42
CA MET A 38 18.19 54.23 -5.66
C MET A 38 17.72 55.14 -6.80
N GLN A 39 18.66 55.65 -7.59
CA GLN A 39 18.32 56.33 -8.84
C GLN A 39 17.75 55.32 -9.84
N PRO A 40 16.61 55.63 -10.50
CA PRO A 40 16.05 54.75 -11.51
C PRO A 40 17.06 54.45 -12.62
N ILE A 41 17.25 53.17 -12.93
CA ILE A 41 18.01 52.72 -14.10
C ILE A 41 17.01 52.05 -15.03
N ARG A 42 16.94 52.50 -16.28
CA ARG A 42 16.03 51.93 -17.27
C ARG A 42 16.29 50.43 -17.44
N GLY A 43 15.24 49.62 -17.40
CA GLY A 43 15.32 48.17 -17.49
C GLY A 43 15.84 47.47 -16.24
N ILE A 44 16.07 48.18 -15.13
CA ILE A 44 16.44 47.60 -13.85
C ILE A 44 15.45 48.06 -12.77
N THR A 45 14.76 47.10 -12.16
CA THR A 45 13.81 47.35 -11.08
C THR A 45 14.39 46.85 -9.75
N GLN A 46 14.35 47.68 -8.71
CA GLN A 46 14.73 47.27 -7.37
C GLN A 46 13.65 46.35 -6.78
N ILE A 47 14.04 45.17 -6.31
CA ILE A 47 13.20 44.32 -5.47
C ILE A 47 13.29 44.88 -4.05
N THR A 48 12.14 45.23 -3.45
CA THR A 48 12.08 45.97 -2.16
C THR A 48 11.52 45.16 -1.01
N THR A 49 11.10 43.92 -1.26
CA THR A 49 10.47 43.03 -0.28
C THR A 49 11.30 41.76 -0.10
N GLY A 50 11.48 41.33 1.14
CA GLY A 50 12.23 40.13 1.49
C GLY A 50 13.12 40.34 2.71
N LEU A 51 13.57 39.24 3.32
CA LEU A 51 14.44 39.31 4.49
C LEU A 51 15.78 39.97 4.11
N ASN A 52 16.18 40.98 4.87
CA ASN A 52 17.42 41.75 4.64
C ASN A 52 17.51 42.47 3.28
N ILE A 53 16.43 42.56 2.51
CA ILE A 53 16.40 43.31 1.25
C ILE A 53 16.27 44.81 1.53
N CYS A 54 17.01 45.65 0.80
CA CYS A 54 16.87 47.10 0.88
C CYS A 54 15.48 47.52 0.36
N GLY A 55 14.69 48.18 1.20
CA GLY A 55 13.44 48.84 0.78
C GLY A 55 13.66 50.03 -0.16
N ASN A 56 12.59 50.71 -0.58
CA ASN A 56 12.70 51.96 -1.33
C ASN A 56 11.72 53.01 -0.79
N PRO A 57 12.19 54.07 -0.09
CA PRO A 57 13.57 54.27 0.35
C PRO A 57 14.01 53.23 1.40
N PHE A 58 15.32 53.08 1.60
CA PHE A 58 15.87 52.23 2.67
C PHE A 58 16.64 53.04 3.71
N VAL A 59 16.43 52.71 4.98
CA VAL A 59 17.11 53.34 6.13
C VAL A 59 18.17 52.38 6.67
N LEU A 60 19.43 52.79 6.62
CA LEU A 60 20.54 52.03 7.19
C LEU A 60 21.08 52.74 8.43
N ARG A 61 20.89 52.11 9.60
CA ARG A 61 21.55 52.52 10.85
C ARG A 61 23.08 52.43 10.69
N GLY A 62 23.81 53.12 11.56
CA GLY A 62 25.28 53.08 11.53
C GLY A 62 25.79 51.64 11.59
N LYS A 63 26.77 51.30 10.76
CA LYS A 63 27.37 49.96 10.62
C LYS A 63 26.45 48.83 10.12
N ASN A 64 25.17 49.09 9.84
CA ASN A 64 24.26 48.08 9.31
C ASN A 64 24.37 47.94 7.79
N SER A 65 23.86 46.82 7.27
CA SER A 65 23.79 46.52 5.84
C SER A 65 22.41 46.00 5.41
N CYS A 66 22.12 46.11 4.13
CA CYS A 66 21.01 45.43 3.46
C CYS A 66 21.45 44.93 2.07
N ILE A 67 20.67 44.04 1.47
CA ILE A 67 20.89 43.50 0.14
C ILE A 67 20.08 44.33 -0.86
N LEU A 68 20.76 45.13 -1.68
CA LEU A 68 20.16 45.81 -2.81
C LEU A 68 20.01 44.80 -3.94
N SER A 69 18.79 44.33 -4.15
CA SER A 69 18.46 43.30 -5.13
C SER A 69 17.81 43.93 -6.35
N LEU A 70 18.37 43.68 -7.53
CA LEU A 70 18.04 44.34 -8.79
C LEU A 70 17.60 43.30 -9.81
N GLN A 71 16.35 43.40 -10.26
CA GLN A 71 15.84 42.61 -11.38
C GLN A 71 16.09 43.37 -12.68
N ILE A 72 16.86 42.77 -13.58
CA ILE A 72 17.12 43.28 -14.91
C ILE A 72 16.11 42.67 -15.87
N ASN A 73 15.45 43.51 -16.67
CA ASN A 73 14.55 43.10 -17.74
C ASN A 73 15.19 43.43 -19.09
N GLY A 74 15.63 42.40 -19.81
CA GLY A 74 16.33 42.55 -21.08
C GLY A 74 15.52 43.26 -22.15
N SER A 75 14.18 43.15 -22.14
CA SER A 75 13.29 43.81 -23.11
C SER A 75 13.28 45.33 -23.00
N GLN A 76 13.72 45.86 -21.86
CA GLN A 76 13.75 47.29 -21.56
C GLN A 76 15.17 47.88 -21.66
N LEU A 77 16.18 47.05 -21.93
CA LEU A 77 17.58 47.45 -22.12
C LEU A 77 17.79 47.95 -23.57
N ASN A 78 17.54 49.24 -23.81
CA ASN A 78 17.73 49.84 -25.14
C ASN A 78 19.16 50.39 -25.35
N SER A 79 19.98 50.39 -24.31
CA SER A 79 21.40 50.80 -24.33
C SER A 79 22.15 50.09 -23.20
N PRO A 80 23.46 49.81 -23.33
CA PRO A 80 24.25 49.21 -22.26
C PRO A 80 24.21 50.02 -20.95
N VAL A 81 24.07 49.34 -19.83
CA VAL A 81 24.25 49.92 -18.49
C VAL A 81 25.70 49.71 -18.09
N MET A 82 26.47 50.79 -18.00
CA MET A 82 27.92 50.76 -17.76
C MET A 82 28.34 51.52 -16.49
N ASP A 83 27.39 51.83 -15.61
CA ASP A 83 27.62 52.52 -14.32
C ASP A 83 26.55 52.11 -13.29
N GLY A 84 26.73 52.52 -12.03
CA GLY A 84 25.78 52.29 -10.94
C GLY A 84 25.86 50.87 -10.35
N PRO A 85 24.88 50.47 -9.50
CA PRO A 85 23.72 51.25 -9.09
C PRO A 85 24.09 52.47 -8.25
N VAL A 86 23.40 53.60 -8.47
CA VAL A 86 23.61 54.84 -7.70
C VAL A 86 22.49 54.98 -6.67
N VAL A 87 22.85 55.25 -5.42
CA VAL A 87 21.88 55.53 -4.33
C VAL A 87 22.18 56.91 -3.75
N CYS A 88 21.15 57.72 -3.55
CA CYS A 88 21.27 59.11 -3.10
C CYS A 88 20.55 59.32 -1.78
N GLN A 89 21.07 60.24 -0.96
CA GLN A 89 20.45 60.61 0.31
C GLN A 89 19.18 61.44 0.10
N GLN A 90 18.09 61.06 0.77
CA GLN A 90 16.86 61.85 0.71
C GLN A 90 17.08 63.25 1.30
N GLY A 91 16.68 64.29 0.54
CA GLY A 91 16.85 65.70 0.91
C GLY A 91 18.08 66.41 0.32
N SER A 92 18.96 65.71 -0.41
CA SER A 92 20.07 66.34 -1.16
C SER A 92 20.42 65.54 -2.42
N THR A 93 20.16 66.11 -3.60
CA THR A 93 20.53 65.50 -4.89
C THR A 93 22.03 65.45 -5.15
N ASN A 94 22.83 66.12 -4.31
CA ASN A 94 24.28 66.22 -4.47
C ASN A 94 25.04 65.17 -3.64
N GLN A 95 24.34 64.31 -2.89
CA GLN A 95 24.94 63.27 -2.03
C GLN A 95 24.53 61.88 -2.53
N CYS A 96 25.21 61.42 -3.59
CA CYS A 96 24.99 60.13 -4.21
C CYS A 96 26.24 59.24 -4.10
N TYR A 97 26.01 57.95 -3.99
CA TYR A 97 27.04 56.93 -3.79
C TYR A 97 26.87 55.81 -4.79
N ARG A 98 27.99 55.31 -5.31
CA ARG A 98 28.04 54.22 -6.29
C ARG A 98 29.17 53.23 -5.95
N PRO A 99 29.15 52.01 -6.50
CA PRO A 99 30.24 51.06 -6.36
C PRO A 99 31.58 51.59 -6.91
N SER A 100 32.67 50.88 -6.61
CA SER A 100 33.96 51.10 -7.27
C SER A 100 33.87 50.73 -8.76
N SER A 101 34.80 51.23 -9.58
CA SER A 101 34.85 50.95 -11.03
C SER A 101 34.92 49.46 -11.40
N ALA A 102 35.40 48.61 -10.48
CA ALA A 102 35.42 47.16 -10.64
C ALA A 102 34.05 46.50 -10.38
N ASN A 103 33.21 47.13 -9.56
CA ASN A 103 31.93 46.56 -9.10
C ASN A 103 30.71 47.26 -9.70
N ILE A 104 30.90 48.18 -10.64
CA ILE A 104 29.77 48.78 -11.36
C ILE A 104 29.00 47.74 -12.18
N LEU A 105 27.76 48.06 -12.52
CA LEU A 105 26.97 47.30 -13.48
C LEU A 105 27.58 47.45 -14.88
N ARG A 106 27.80 46.31 -15.55
CA ARG A 106 28.18 46.21 -16.96
C ARG A 106 27.21 45.25 -17.65
N ILE A 107 26.03 45.76 -17.95
CA ILE A 107 24.90 44.98 -18.44
C ILE A 107 24.63 45.35 -19.89
N THR A 108 24.71 44.38 -20.79
CA THR A 108 24.36 44.53 -22.20
C THR A 108 23.10 43.72 -22.52
N GLN A 109 22.41 44.10 -23.60
CA GLN A 109 21.35 43.26 -24.15
C GLN A 109 21.97 42.20 -25.08
N ALA A 110 21.62 40.93 -24.87
CA ALA A 110 21.92 39.83 -25.78
C ALA A 110 20.75 39.58 -26.75
N PRO A 111 20.97 38.87 -27.88
CA PRO A 111 19.88 38.38 -28.71
C PRO A 111 18.82 37.61 -27.90
N PRO A 112 17.54 37.61 -28.33
CA PRO A 112 16.49 36.86 -27.63
C PRO A 112 16.77 35.36 -27.66
N ILE A 113 16.40 34.66 -26.59
CA ILE A 113 16.36 33.19 -26.59
C ILE A 113 15.18 32.77 -27.45
N THR A 114 15.43 31.98 -28.48
CA THR A 114 14.39 31.46 -29.39
C THR A 114 14.06 30.00 -29.12
N ASP A 115 15.01 29.27 -28.54
CA ASP A 115 14.92 27.83 -28.36
C ASP A 115 14.61 27.49 -26.90
N ALA A 116 13.64 26.61 -26.70
CA ALA A 116 13.29 26.06 -25.40
C ALA A 116 14.07 24.75 -25.14
N VAL A 117 14.41 24.51 -23.88
CA VAL A 117 15.01 23.28 -23.41
C VAL A 117 13.92 22.43 -22.79
N ILE A 118 13.79 21.21 -23.27
CA ILE A 118 12.83 20.23 -22.79
C ILE A 118 13.54 19.05 -22.14
N THR A 119 12.87 18.38 -21.23
CA THR A 119 13.30 17.12 -20.59
C THR A 119 12.16 16.10 -20.61
N VAL A 120 12.48 14.80 -20.53
CA VAL A 120 11.51 13.70 -20.55
C VAL A 120 11.58 12.88 -19.27
N THR A 121 10.42 12.51 -18.72
CA THR A 121 10.28 11.56 -17.61
C THR A 121 9.38 10.40 -18.02
N GLY A 122 9.61 9.21 -17.43
CA GLY A 122 8.91 7.96 -17.79
C GLY A 122 9.60 7.12 -18.88
N SER A 123 10.81 7.49 -19.30
CA SER A 123 11.62 6.73 -20.27
C SER A 123 12.70 5.88 -19.54
N PRO A 124 12.94 4.61 -19.91
CA PRO A 124 12.26 3.86 -20.95
C PRO A 124 10.81 3.50 -20.57
N LEU A 125 9.90 3.59 -21.54
CA LEU A 125 8.50 3.20 -21.38
C LEU A 125 8.31 1.74 -21.82
N ALA A 126 7.83 0.89 -20.92
CA ALA A 126 7.48 -0.49 -21.22
C ALA A 126 5.99 -0.59 -21.60
N LEU A 127 5.72 -1.16 -22.77
CA LEU A 127 4.38 -1.47 -23.26
C LEU A 127 4.25 -2.98 -23.46
N THR A 128 3.02 -3.46 -23.59
CA THR A 128 2.72 -4.87 -23.86
C THR A 128 2.01 -5.02 -25.20
N VAL A 129 2.25 -6.12 -25.88
CA VAL A 129 1.58 -6.45 -27.15
C VAL A 129 0.06 -6.36 -27.00
N ASN A 130 -0.60 -5.53 -27.82
CA ASN A 130 -2.05 -5.23 -27.72
C ASN A 130 -2.51 -4.75 -26.34
N GLY A 131 -1.60 -4.20 -25.54
CA GLY A 131 -1.85 -3.75 -24.18
C GLY A 131 -2.48 -2.35 -24.09
N PRO A 132 -2.63 -1.84 -22.86
CA PRO A 132 -3.08 -0.47 -22.64
C PRO A 132 -2.05 0.55 -23.16
N THR A 133 -2.49 1.80 -23.32
CA THR A 133 -1.62 2.91 -23.71
C THR A 133 -0.67 3.31 -22.58
N GLY A 134 0.55 3.73 -22.91
CA GLY A 134 1.51 4.32 -21.98
C GLY A 134 1.77 5.80 -22.26
N GLN A 135 2.38 6.53 -21.32
CA GLN A 135 2.64 7.96 -21.45
C GLN A 135 4.07 8.34 -21.08
N LEU A 136 4.60 9.34 -21.79
CA LEU A 136 5.79 10.09 -21.39
C LEU A 136 5.38 11.51 -21.03
N THR A 137 6.04 12.07 -20.01
CA THR A 137 5.84 13.48 -19.62
C THR A 137 7.02 14.30 -20.10
N ILE A 138 6.73 15.40 -20.80
CA ILE A 138 7.71 16.34 -21.30
C ILE A 138 7.59 17.64 -20.51
N THR A 139 8.72 18.16 -20.04
CA THR A 139 8.78 19.39 -19.24
C THR A 139 9.66 20.42 -19.92
N ASN A 140 9.13 21.63 -20.13
CA ASN A 140 9.89 22.78 -20.58
C ASN A 140 10.63 23.40 -19.39
N THR A 141 11.96 23.28 -19.37
CA THR A 141 12.80 23.78 -18.28
C THR A 141 13.32 25.20 -18.52
N THR A 142 13.08 25.76 -19.71
CA THR A 142 13.36 27.18 -19.99
C THR A 142 12.35 28.07 -19.26
N LEU A 143 12.78 29.26 -18.84
CA LEU A 143 11.96 30.21 -18.09
C LEU A 143 11.38 31.34 -18.97
N GLU A 144 11.88 31.47 -20.19
CA GLU A 144 11.63 32.61 -21.07
C GLU A 144 10.85 32.26 -22.34
N VAL A 145 10.88 31.00 -22.78
CA VAL A 145 10.40 30.58 -24.11
C VAL A 145 9.38 29.46 -23.98
N VAL A 146 8.27 29.59 -24.71
CA VAL A 146 7.28 28.51 -24.89
C VAL A 146 7.86 27.46 -25.85
N ALA A 147 7.85 26.20 -25.44
CA ALA A 147 8.21 25.09 -26.33
C ALA A 147 7.00 24.74 -27.21
N THR A 148 7.20 24.61 -28.53
CA THR A 148 6.11 24.48 -29.50
C THR A 148 6.19 23.21 -30.33
N ASN A 149 5.03 22.64 -30.65
CA ASN A 149 4.82 21.50 -31.56
C ASN A 149 5.75 20.30 -31.28
N ILE A 150 5.85 19.88 -30.02
CA ILE A 150 6.68 18.74 -29.65
C ILE A 150 6.02 17.46 -30.15
N THR A 151 6.76 16.67 -30.92
CA THR A 151 6.29 15.39 -31.50
C THR A 151 7.36 14.31 -31.38
N SER A 152 6.93 13.05 -31.40
CA SER A 152 7.82 11.90 -31.51
C SER A 152 8.15 11.58 -32.96
N ASN A 153 9.38 11.14 -33.22
CA ASN A 153 9.81 10.63 -34.51
C ASN A 153 10.27 9.17 -34.39
N PHE A 154 9.48 8.25 -34.95
CA PHE A 154 9.79 6.82 -34.98
C PHE A 154 10.45 6.37 -36.29
N THR A 155 10.53 7.23 -37.30
CA THR A 155 11.00 6.85 -38.64
C THR A 155 12.41 6.24 -38.59
N GLY A 156 12.56 5.06 -39.19
CA GLY A 156 13.83 4.34 -39.23
C GLY A 156 14.20 3.61 -37.94
N THR A 157 13.31 3.58 -36.95
CA THR A 157 13.46 2.78 -35.73
C THR A 157 12.61 1.51 -35.79
N ALA A 158 12.88 0.53 -34.93
CA ALA A 158 12.03 -0.67 -34.81
C ALA A 158 10.61 -0.37 -34.26
N LEU A 159 10.37 0.85 -33.76
CA LEU A 159 9.05 1.30 -33.29
C LEU A 159 8.15 1.74 -34.46
N ASP A 160 8.71 2.03 -35.63
CA ASP A 160 7.95 2.46 -36.81
C ASP A 160 6.94 1.38 -37.24
N GLY A 161 5.68 1.75 -37.37
CA GLY A 161 4.55 0.84 -37.62
C GLY A 161 4.15 -0.06 -36.43
N ASN A 162 4.93 -0.07 -35.33
CA ASN A 162 4.68 -0.91 -34.14
C ASN A 162 4.20 -0.10 -32.92
N VAL A 163 4.43 1.21 -32.90
CA VAL A 163 3.90 2.13 -31.89
C VAL A 163 3.24 3.30 -32.59
N THR A 164 2.07 3.70 -32.09
CA THR A 164 1.37 4.90 -32.56
C THR A 164 1.31 5.93 -31.43
N GLU A 165 1.73 7.17 -31.69
CA GLU A 165 1.44 8.31 -30.79
C GLU A 165 -0.05 8.67 -30.96
N THR A 166 -0.89 8.23 -30.03
CA THR A 166 -2.35 8.39 -30.12
C THR A 166 -2.89 9.61 -29.40
N GLY A 167 -2.08 10.28 -28.59
CA GLY A 167 -2.47 11.51 -27.91
C GLY A 167 -1.26 12.41 -27.65
N ASN A 168 -1.41 13.70 -27.91
CA ASN A 168 -0.35 14.69 -27.75
C ASN A 168 -0.94 16.00 -27.22
N THR A 169 -0.52 16.41 -26.02
CA THR A 169 -0.91 17.69 -25.40
C THR A 169 0.19 18.76 -25.49
N CYS A 170 1.27 18.47 -26.21
CA CYS A 170 2.51 19.23 -26.26
C CYS A 170 2.60 20.23 -27.42
N ALA A 171 1.46 20.76 -27.88
CA ALA A 171 1.43 21.79 -28.92
C ALA A 171 2.07 23.10 -28.45
N ASN A 172 1.82 23.52 -27.21
CA ASN A 172 2.40 24.72 -26.59
C ASN A 172 2.65 24.46 -25.10
N VAL A 173 3.92 24.36 -24.70
CA VAL A 173 4.30 24.10 -23.31
C VAL A 173 4.92 25.38 -22.73
N PRO A 174 4.24 26.07 -21.80
CA PRO A 174 4.74 27.32 -21.25
C PRO A 174 6.03 27.10 -20.46
N PRO A 175 6.82 28.17 -20.19
CA PRO A 175 8.00 28.09 -19.34
C PRO A 175 7.72 27.42 -17.99
N GLY A 176 8.53 26.42 -17.62
CA GLY A 176 8.33 25.61 -16.42
C GLY A 176 7.12 24.65 -16.46
N GLY A 177 6.35 24.63 -17.55
CA GLY A 177 5.18 23.77 -17.73
C GLY A 177 5.53 22.35 -18.19
N SER A 178 4.55 21.46 -18.14
CA SER A 178 4.66 20.09 -18.64
C SER A 178 3.46 19.70 -19.50
N CYS A 179 3.67 18.67 -20.32
CA CYS A 179 2.67 18.06 -21.19
C CYS A 179 2.91 16.55 -21.31
N THR A 180 2.01 15.83 -21.97
CA THR A 180 2.06 14.37 -22.12
C THR A 180 1.98 13.94 -23.58
N LEU A 181 2.74 12.89 -23.90
CA LEU A 181 2.68 12.11 -25.14
C LEU A 181 2.17 10.72 -24.78
N THR A 182 1.13 10.24 -25.47
CA THR A 182 0.46 8.95 -25.23
C THR A 182 0.71 8.00 -26.39
N TYR A 183 1.10 6.78 -26.09
CA TYR A 183 1.52 5.77 -27.06
C TYR A 183 0.66 4.50 -26.94
N THR A 184 0.20 4.00 -28.08
CA THR A 184 -0.51 2.73 -28.19
C THR A 184 0.41 1.67 -28.81
N PRO A 185 0.61 0.51 -28.16
CA PRO A 185 1.41 -0.56 -28.72
C PRO A 185 0.67 -1.32 -29.83
N GLY A 186 1.43 -1.81 -30.80
CA GLY A 186 0.96 -2.74 -31.82
C GLY A 186 0.98 -4.19 -31.35
N ASN A 187 0.96 -5.11 -32.32
CA ASN A 187 0.84 -6.54 -32.09
C ASN A 187 2.17 -7.31 -32.08
N MET A 188 3.31 -6.64 -32.28
CA MET A 188 4.64 -7.25 -32.32
C MET A 188 5.48 -6.86 -31.10
N VAL A 189 6.31 -7.80 -30.64
CA VAL A 189 7.33 -7.55 -29.63
C VAL A 189 8.44 -6.70 -30.27
N VAL A 190 8.84 -5.64 -29.58
CA VAL A 190 9.91 -4.74 -30.02
C VAL A 190 10.90 -4.59 -28.87
N PRO A 191 12.20 -4.93 -29.06
CA PRO A 191 13.20 -4.70 -28.02
C PRO A 191 13.29 -3.21 -27.69
N GLN A 192 13.84 -2.86 -26.52
CA GLN A 192 14.00 -1.46 -26.13
C GLN A 192 14.73 -0.69 -27.23
N THR A 193 14.02 0.27 -27.82
CA THR A 193 14.44 1.01 -29.00
C THR A 193 14.38 2.50 -28.70
N ASN A 194 15.45 3.21 -29.02
CA ASN A 194 15.54 4.64 -28.84
C ASN A 194 14.85 5.37 -30.01
N PHE A 195 14.23 6.50 -29.72
CA PHE A 195 13.63 7.41 -30.69
C PHE A 195 13.81 8.86 -30.26
N THR A 196 13.56 9.79 -31.18
CA THR A 196 13.74 11.22 -30.92
C THR A 196 12.41 11.91 -30.65
N ILE A 197 12.41 12.79 -29.65
CA ILE A 197 11.32 13.73 -29.37
C ILE A 197 11.85 15.15 -29.57
N GLN A 198 11.16 15.94 -30.37
CA GLN A 198 11.58 17.32 -30.66
C GLN A 198 10.37 18.20 -31.03
N GLY A 199 10.43 19.47 -30.63
CA GLY A 199 9.53 20.53 -31.08
C GLY A 199 10.19 21.49 -32.06
N THR A 200 9.39 22.38 -32.66
CA THR A 200 9.85 23.30 -33.71
C THR A 200 10.94 24.27 -33.26
N ASN A 201 11.01 24.54 -31.97
CA ASN A 201 12.01 25.42 -31.35
C ASN A 201 12.64 24.78 -30.10
N THR A 202 12.87 23.47 -30.09
CA THR A 202 13.44 22.80 -28.91
C THR A 202 14.72 22.03 -29.23
N ASN A 203 15.48 21.70 -28.18
CA ASN A 203 16.48 20.63 -28.30
C ASN A 203 15.80 19.29 -28.66
N ALA A 204 16.57 18.41 -29.29
CA ALA A 204 16.18 17.02 -29.50
C ALA A 204 16.43 16.22 -28.21
N LEU A 205 15.46 15.38 -27.85
CA LEU A 205 15.55 14.42 -26.75
C LEU A 205 15.60 13.00 -27.29
N THR A 206 16.36 12.13 -26.61
CA THR A 206 16.31 10.69 -26.84
C THR A 206 15.46 10.05 -25.75
N ALA A 207 14.40 9.36 -26.14
CA ALA A 207 13.58 8.51 -25.28
C ALA A 207 13.62 7.07 -25.79
N ALA A 208 13.11 6.13 -24.99
CA ALA A 208 13.10 4.71 -25.35
C ALA A 208 11.75 4.07 -25.04
N ILE A 209 11.29 3.19 -25.93
CA ILE A 209 10.13 2.33 -25.72
C ILE A 209 10.53 0.87 -25.96
N ALA A 210 9.98 -0.05 -25.18
CA ALA A 210 10.01 -1.48 -25.44
C ALA A 210 8.56 -2.01 -25.49
N ILE A 211 8.25 -2.92 -26.43
CA ILE A 211 7.00 -3.67 -26.45
C ILE A 211 7.32 -5.11 -26.09
N GLN A 212 6.79 -5.60 -24.97
CA GLN A 212 7.04 -6.95 -24.47
C GLN A 212 5.84 -7.85 -24.72
N SER A 213 6.09 -9.16 -24.79
CA SER A 213 5.01 -10.14 -24.69
C SER A 213 4.33 -9.99 -23.33
N GLY A 214 3.00 -10.08 -23.31
CA GLY A 214 2.25 -10.11 -22.07
C GLY A 214 2.69 -11.26 -21.15
N SER A 215 2.36 -11.20 -19.87
CA SER A 215 2.51 -12.36 -19.00
C SER A 215 1.62 -13.51 -19.49
N THR A 216 2.04 -14.74 -19.20
CA THR A 216 1.21 -15.93 -19.42
C THR A 216 1.20 -16.79 -18.18
N LEU A 217 0.07 -17.45 -17.91
CA LEU A 217 -0.02 -18.56 -16.95
C LEU A 217 -0.23 -19.85 -17.72
N THR A 218 0.55 -20.87 -17.41
CA THR A 218 0.49 -22.18 -18.08
C THR A 218 -0.03 -23.26 -17.16
N ALA A 219 0.27 -23.20 -15.85
CA ALA A 219 -0.17 -24.19 -14.89
C ALA A 219 -0.23 -23.63 -13.46
N ILE A 220 -0.98 -24.32 -12.61
CA ILE A 220 -0.96 -24.19 -11.15
C ILE A 220 -0.82 -25.59 -10.54
N ASN A 221 -0.04 -25.73 -9.47
CA ASN A 221 0.08 -26.97 -8.72
C ASN A 221 0.00 -26.69 -7.20
N PRO A 222 -0.87 -27.40 -6.45
CA PRO A 222 -1.90 -28.32 -6.93
C PRO A 222 -3.02 -27.61 -7.71
N THR A 223 -3.80 -28.35 -8.49
CA THR A 223 -4.96 -27.82 -9.26
C THR A 223 -6.26 -27.76 -8.46
N SER A 224 -6.24 -28.23 -7.22
CA SER A 224 -7.40 -28.21 -6.32
C SER A 224 -7.00 -28.11 -4.85
N GLY A 225 -7.95 -27.71 -4.01
CA GLY A 225 -7.82 -27.68 -2.55
C GLY A 225 -9.15 -27.33 -1.88
N THR A 226 -9.16 -27.21 -0.56
CA THR A 226 -10.39 -27.07 0.22
C THR A 226 -11.04 -25.68 0.04
N ALA A 227 -12.37 -25.62 0.10
CA ALA A 227 -13.16 -24.38 0.08
C ALA A 227 -12.74 -23.38 1.19
N SER A 228 -12.24 -23.89 2.31
CA SER A 228 -11.66 -23.09 3.40
C SER A 228 -10.38 -22.32 3.02
N GLY A 229 -9.77 -22.59 1.86
CA GLY A 229 -8.50 -22.00 1.46
C GLY A 229 -7.31 -22.59 2.24
N GLY A 230 -6.19 -21.87 2.26
CA GLY A 230 -4.98 -22.29 2.98
C GLY A 230 -4.11 -23.30 2.23
N THR A 231 -4.53 -23.74 1.05
CA THR A 231 -3.71 -24.61 0.20
C THR A 231 -2.58 -23.80 -0.43
N GLY A 232 -1.32 -24.17 -0.13
CA GLY A 232 -0.15 -23.60 -0.79
C GLY A 232 -0.11 -24.00 -2.27
N PHE A 233 0.19 -23.05 -3.15
CA PHE A 233 0.24 -23.26 -4.60
C PHE A 233 1.53 -22.73 -5.22
N THR A 234 1.85 -23.29 -6.38
CA THR A 234 2.90 -22.82 -7.30
C THR A 234 2.27 -22.54 -8.66
N LEU A 235 2.38 -21.31 -9.13
CA LEU A 235 2.03 -20.89 -10.49
C LEU A 235 3.26 -20.97 -11.40
N THR A 236 3.04 -21.44 -12.63
CA THR A 236 4.04 -21.50 -13.69
C THR A 236 3.56 -20.70 -14.89
N GLY A 237 4.48 -19.99 -15.55
CA GLY A 237 4.15 -19.08 -16.64
C GLY A 237 5.36 -18.38 -17.24
N THR A 238 5.14 -17.24 -17.89
CA THR A 238 6.19 -16.33 -18.37
C THR A 238 5.86 -14.89 -18.04
N GLY A 239 6.86 -14.01 -17.92
CA GLY A 239 6.64 -12.59 -17.61
C GLY A 239 6.18 -12.32 -16.18
N LEU A 240 6.41 -13.26 -15.24
CA LEU A 240 5.87 -13.18 -13.88
C LEU A 240 6.71 -12.30 -12.92
N MET A 241 7.84 -11.76 -13.39
CA MET A 241 8.71 -10.93 -12.56
C MET A 241 7.99 -9.62 -12.17
N GLY A 242 8.07 -9.25 -10.90
CA GLY A 242 7.41 -8.05 -10.39
C GLY A 242 5.89 -8.17 -10.28
N ALA A 243 5.31 -9.38 -10.32
CA ALA A 243 3.88 -9.58 -10.10
C ALA A 243 3.38 -8.87 -8.83
N THR A 244 2.28 -8.13 -8.95
CA THR A 244 1.75 -7.27 -7.89
C THR A 244 0.56 -7.89 -7.17
N SER A 245 -0.13 -8.85 -7.79
CA SER A 245 -1.27 -9.55 -7.17
C SER A 245 -1.55 -10.88 -7.85
N VAL A 246 -1.99 -11.87 -7.07
CA VAL A 246 -2.61 -13.11 -7.55
C VAL A 246 -4.02 -13.20 -6.94
N THR A 247 -5.03 -13.52 -7.75
CA THR A 247 -6.42 -13.66 -7.29
C THR A 247 -7.08 -14.93 -7.81
N PHE A 248 -8.04 -15.45 -7.05
CA PHE A 248 -8.88 -16.61 -7.36
C PHE A 248 -10.33 -16.14 -7.38
N ALA A 249 -10.96 -16.10 -8.56
CA ALA A 249 -12.28 -15.46 -8.74
C ALA A 249 -12.39 -14.07 -8.09
N GLY A 250 -11.33 -13.26 -8.20
CA GLY A 250 -11.25 -11.92 -7.61
C GLY A 250 -10.86 -11.86 -6.12
N ARG A 251 -10.77 -12.98 -5.40
CA ARG A 251 -10.27 -13.02 -4.02
C ARG A 251 -8.74 -13.06 -4.00
N ALA A 252 -8.11 -12.17 -3.24
CA ALA A 252 -6.65 -12.08 -3.18
C ALA A 252 -6.04 -13.30 -2.47
N ALA A 253 -5.00 -13.88 -3.09
CA ALA A 253 -4.14 -14.86 -2.45
C ALA A 253 -3.26 -14.21 -1.38
N THR A 254 -2.82 -15.02 -0.40
CA THR A 254 -1.91 -14.59 0.67
C THR A 254 -0.52 -15.19 0.46
N SER A 255 0.48 -14.66 1.17
CA SER A 255 1.87 -15.15 1.13
C SER A 255 2.47 -15.26 -0.29
N VAL A 256 2.02 -14.39 -1.21
CA VAL A 256 2.45 -14.40 -2.61
C VAL A 256 3.92 -14.02 -2.70
N THR A 257 4.73 -14.89 -3.28
CA THR A 257 6.17 -14.70 -3.46
C THR A 257 6.55 -14.93 -4.92
N VAL A 258 7.19 -13.93 -5.53
CA VAL A 258 7.75 -14.04 -6.88
C VAL A 258 9.12 -14.70 -6.78
N VAL A 259 9.23 -15.95 -7.23
CA VAL A 259 10.49 -16.71 -7.16
C VAL A 259 11.42 -16.32 -8.31
N ASN A 260 10.88 -16.24 -9.53
CA ASN A 260 11.59 -15.81 -10.74
C ASN A 260 10.57 -15.40 -11.84
N SER A 261 11.04 -15.11 -13.06
CA SER A 261 10.16 -14.69 -14.18
C SER A 261 9.18 -15.76 -14.68
N THR A 262 9.29 -16.99 -14.20
CA THR A 262 8.45 -18.15 -14.60
C THR A 262 7.72 -18.82 -13.44
N THR A 263 7.92 -18.37 -12.20
CA THR A 263 7.41 -19.06 -11.02
C THR A 263 6.99 -18.09 -9.92
N VAL A 264 5.76 -18.26 -9.42
CA VAL A 264 5.19 -17.53 -8.29
C VAL A 264 4.56 -18.54 -7.33
N THR A 265 4.79 -18.40 -6.03
CA THR A 265 4.15 -19.21 -5.00
C THR A 265 3.18 -18.37 -4.18
N GLY A 266 2.25 -19.02 -3.49
CA GLY A 266 1.32 -18.33 -2.59
C GLY A 266 0.38 -19.30 -1.88
N VAL A 267 -0.63 -18.76 -1.21
CA VAL A 267 -1.65 -19.52 -0.47
C VAL A 267 -3.04 -19.08 -0.93
N THR A 268 -3.89 -20.07 -1.20
CA THR A 268 -5.26 -19.85 -1.67
C THR A 268 -6.13 -19.17 -0.61
N PRO A 269 -6.99 -18.20 -0.97
CA PRO A 269 -8.01 -17.67 -0.08
C PRO A 269 -9.18 -18.66 0.10
N ALA A 270 -10.04 -18.42 1.09
CA ALA A 270 -11.31 -19.15 1.19
C ALA A 270 -12.28 -18.72 0.06
N HIS A 271 -12.94 -19.70 -0.56
CA HIS A 271 -13.91 -19.50 -1.63
C HIS A 271 -14.90 -20.68 -1.69
N THR A 272 -16.11 -20.43 -2.18
CA THR A 272 -17.11 -21.50 -2.37
C THR A 272 -16.60 -22.58 -3.32
N ALA A 273 -17.06 -23.81 -3.12
CA ALA A 273 -16.66 -24.94 -3.97
C ALA A 273 -17.01 -24.70 -5.45
N GLY A 274 -16.10 -25.12 -6.34
CA GLY A 274 -16.21 -24.94 -7.79
C GLY A 274 -14.87 -24.61 -8.46
N ALA A 275 -14.84 -24.71 -9.78
CA ALA A 275 -13.71 -24.26 -10.59
C ALA A 275 -13.71 -22.72 -10.67
N VAL A 276 -12.52 -22.13 -10.59
CA VAL A 276 -12.32 -20.68 -10.63
C VAL A 276 -11.15 -20.29 -11.53
N ASP A 277 -11.25 -19.08 -12.07
CA ASP A 277 -10.15 -18.43 -12.77
C ASP A 277 -9.07 -17.98 -11.78
N VAL A 278 -7.81 -18.18 -12.17
CA VAL A 278 -6.65 -17.64 -11.45
C VAL A 278 -6.06 -16.51 -12.27
N VAL A 279 -6.00 -15.31 -11.69
CA VAL A 279 -5.52 -14.11 -12.38
C VAL A 279 -4.26 -13.61 -11.68
N ILE A 280 -3.22 -13.33 -12.44
CA ILE A 280 -2.01 -12.65 -11.98
C ILE A 280 -1.88 -11.30 -12.70
N ASN A 281 -1.50 -10.26 -11.96
CA ASN A 281 -1.17 -8.96 -12.53
C ASN A 281 0.34 -8.71 -12.41
N THR A 282 0.95 -8.25 -13.48
CA THR A 282 2.38 -7.90 -13.52
C THR A 282 2.58 -6.60 -14.30
N PRO A 283 3.77 -5.97 -14.20
CA PRO A 283 4.14 -4.83 -15.03
C PRO A 283 4.15 -5.16 -16.54
N ALA A 284 4.36 -6.42 -16.90
CA ALA A 284 4.27 -6.91 -18.27
C ALA A 284 2.82 -7.28 -18.67
N GLY A 285 1.81 -6.82 -17.93
CA GLY A 285 0.40 -7.11 -18.19
C GLY A 285 -0.10 -8.37 -17.48
N GLY A 286 -1.41 -8.40 -17.23
CA GLY A 286 -2.05 -9.50 -16.50
C GLY A 286 -2.24 -10.76 -17.34
N ALA A 287 -2.32 -11.91 -16.66
CA ALA A 287 -2.59 -13.21 -17.26
C ALA A 287 -3.66 -13.96 -16.47
N THR A 288 -4.49 -14.73 -17.18
CA THR A 288 -5.56 -15.53 -16.59
C THR A 288 -5.39 -16.99 -16.95
N LEU A 289 -5.42 -17.87 -15.95
CA LEU A 289 -5.57 -19.30 -16.10
C LEU A 289 -7.04 -19.65 -15.86
N ALA A 290 -7.81 -19.74 -16.95
CA ALA A 290 -9.25 -19.97 -16.88
C ALA A 290 -9.57 -21.35 -16.28
N ASN A 291 -10.48 -21.41 -15.30
CA ASN A 291 -10.79 -22.60 -14.51
C ASN A 291 -9.54 -23.34 -13.99
N GLY A 292 -8.46 -22.60 -13.73
CA GLY A 292 -7.15 -23.16 -13.39
C GLY A 292 -7.12 -23.89 -12.06
N TYR A 293 -8.03 -23.55 -11.13
CA TYR A 293 -8.07 -24.12 -9.79
C TYR A 293 -9.48 -24.53 -9.38
N THR A 294 -9.61 -25.64 -8.66
CA THR A 294 -10.90 -26.16 -8.15
C THR A 294 -10.94 -26.15 -6.63
N TYR A 295 -11.86 -25.37 -6.06
CA TYR A 295 -12.23 -25.48 -4.66
C TYR A 295 -13.13 -26.69 -4.46
N VAL A 296 -12.69 -27.63 -3.63
CA VAL A 296 -13.41 -28.83 -3.25
C VAL A 296 -14.23 -28.53 -2.00
N ALA A 297 -15.48 -28.99 -1.97
CA ALA A 297 -16.34 -28.82 -0.81
C ALA A 297 -15.70 -29.40 0.45
N ASN A 298 -15.86 -28.67 1.56
CA ASN A 298 -15.48 -29.15 2.87
C ASN A 298 -16.24 -30.43 3.21
N ALA A 299 -15.57 -31.38 3.87
CA ALA A 299 -16.17 -32.63 4.30
C ALA A 299 -15.82 -32.93 5.76
N VAL A 300 -16.73 -33.61 6.46
CA VAL A 300 -16.48 -34.11 7.82
C VAL A 300 -15.26 -35.03 7.82
N GLY A 301 -14.41 -34.88 8.83
CA GLY A 301 -13.14 -35.60 8.97
C GLY A 301 -11.94 -34.92 8.29
N GLN A 302 -12.15 -33.84 7.53
CA GLN A 302 -11.04 -33.09 6.95
C GLN A 302 -10.34 -32.20 7.99
N PRO A 303 -9.00 -32.11 7.98
CA PRO A 303 -8.27 -31.14 8.78
C PRO A 303 -8.60 -29.71 8.35
N ALA A 304 -8.99 -28.85 9.29
CA ALA A 304 -9.23 -27.43 9.05
C ALA A 304 -9.14 -26.63 10.35
N PHE A 305 -8.66 -25.39 10.24
CA PHE A 305 -8.69 -24.39 11.31
C PHE A 305 -8.20 -24.86 12.69
N GLY A 306 -7.07 -25.57 12.73
CA GLY A 306 -6.46 -26.06 13.97
C GLY A 306 -7.04 -27.39 14.49
N GLY A 307 -8.05 -27.96 13.82
CA GLY A 307 -8.66 -29.23 14.21
C GLY A 307 -9.20 -30.02 13.02
N THR A 308 -10.29 -30.74 13.26
CA THR A 308 -10.97 -31.58 12.27
C THR A 308 -12.42 -31.13 12.11
N ILE A 309 -12.90 -30.99 10.88
CA ILE A 309 -14.32 -30.68 10.61
C ILE A 309 -15.18 -31.78 11.21
N ALA A 310 -15.93 -31.45 12.25
CA ALA A 310 -16.80 -32.38 12.97
C ALA A 310 -18.23 -32.35 12.44
N CYS A 311 -18.71 -31.15 12.08
CA CYS A 311 -20.10 -30.92 11.71
C CYS A 311 -20.19 -29.96 10.53
N LEU A 312 -21.06 -30.28 9.57
CA LEU A 312 -21.43 -29.44 8.43
C LEU A 312 -22.96 -29.32 8.35
N ASN A 313 -23.54 -28.62 9.33
CA ASN A 313 -24.98 -28.43 9.48
C ASN A 313 -25.27 -26.92 9.48
N THR A 314 -26.33 -26.49 8.81
CA THR A 314 -26.73 -25.07 8.79
C THR A 314 -26.88 -24.55 10.22
N GLY A 315 -26.02 -23.60 10.63
CA GLY A 315 -26.01 -23.02 11.98
C GLY A 315 -25.27 -23.84 13.06
N ASN A 316 -24.65 -24.98 12.70
CA ASN A 316 -23.88 -25.82 13.63
C ASN A 316 -22.65 -26.43 12.94
N ASN A 317 -21.87 -25.60 12.25
CA ASN A 317 -20.62 -26.00 11.63
C ASN A 317 -19.52 -25.97 12.70
N LEU A 318 -18.96 -27.13 13.02
CA LEU A 318 -18.03 -27.30 14.14
C LEU A 318 -16.71 -27.89 13.66
N ILE A 319 -15.62 -27.38 14.22
CA ILE A 319 -14.30 -27.99 14.24
C ILE A 319 -14.11 -28.62 15.62
N ALA A 320 -13.72 -29.89 15.69
CA ALA A 320 -13.31 -30.55 16.92
C ALA A 320 -11.79 -30.55 17.06
N ALA A 321 -11.29 -30.49 18.29
CA ALA A 321 -9.87 -30.69 18.57
C ALA A 321 -9.43 -32.07 18.09
N THR A 322 -8.16 -32.23 17.74
CA THR A 322 -7.64 -33.47 17.14
C THR A 322 -7.49 -34.62 18.15
N ALA A 323 -7.39 -34.30 19.45
CA ALA A 323 -7.37 -35.26 20.56
C ALA A 323 -8.23 -34.77 21.73
N ASP A 324 -8.54 -35.65 22.69
CA ASP A 324 -9.26 -35.29 23.91
C ASP A 324 -8.42 -34.26 24.67
N ASN A 325 -9.02 -33.11 24.97
CA ASN A 325 -8.36 -32.07 25.76
C ASN A 325 -8.20 -32.53 27.22
N SER A 326 -9.08 -33.40 27.70
CA SER A 326 -8.90 -34.14 28.96
C SER A 326 -9.56 -35.51 28.89
N THR A 327 -8.92 -36.49 29.52
CA THR A 327 -9.45 -37.86 29.67
C THR A 327 -10.29 -38.06 30.93
N ALA A 328 -10.26 -37.10 31.87
CA ALA A 328 -10.96 -37.16 33.16
C ALA A 328 -10.93 -35.76 33.79
N ILE A 329 -12.05 -35.06 33.79
CA ILE A 329 -12.18 -33.74 34.41
C ILE A 329 -13.60 -33.55 34.95
N ALA A 330 -13.72 -32.81 36.05
CA ALA A 330 -15.01 -32.41 36.58
C ALA A 330 -15.70 -31.39 35.67
N TRP A 331 -17.03 -31.43 35.61
CA TRP A 331 -17.80 -30.35 34.99
C TRP A 331 -17.56 -29.01 35.71
N GLY A 332 -17.44 -29.07 37.05
CA GLY A 332 -17.08 -27.95 37.92
C GLY A 332 -18.26 -27.39 38.72
N GLY A 333 -17.99 -26.54 39.71
CA GLY A 333 -19.05 -25.74 40.36
C GLY A 333 -20.16 -26.54 41.06
N PHE A 334 -19.86 -27.72 41.62
CA PHE A 334 -20.83 -28.47 42.42
C PHE A 334 -21.40 -27.60 43.56
N GLY A 335 -22.73 -27.62 43.73
CA GLY A 335 -23.47 -26.76 44.66
C GLY A 335 -23.73 -25.35 44.12
N THR A 336 -23.30 -25.03 42.89
CA THR A 336 -23.54 -23.74 42.23
C THR A 336 -24.44 -23.95 41.01
N GLU A 337 -25.58 -23.28 40.99
CA GLU A 337 -26.44 -23.17 39.82
C GLU A 337 -25.88 -22.10 38.88
N ILE A 338 -25.65 -22.46 37.62
CA ILE A 338 -25.39 -21.50 36.55
C ILE A 338 -26.72 -21.05 35.94
N GLY A 339 -27.69 -21.96 35.87
CA GLY A 339 -29.06 -21.71 35.46
C GLY A 339 -29.21 -21.58 33.95
N ALA A 340 -30.20 -20.80 33.51
CA ALA A 340 -30.58 -20.68 32.09
C ALA A 340 -29.41 -20.31 31.15
N GLY A 341 -28.33 -19.70 31.66
CA GLY A 341 -27.13 -19.37 30.88
C GLY A 341 -26.32 -20.58 30.42
N ALA A 342 -26.45 -21.74 31.07
CA ALA A 342 -25.74 -22.98 30.73
C ALA A 342 -26.67 -24.14 30.34
N GLN A 343 -27.94 -23.87 30.08
CA GLN A 343 -28.96 -24.90 29.78
C GLN A 343 -29.30 -24.99 28.30
N SER A 344 -28.52 -24.36 27.41
CA SER A 344 -28.72 -24.52 25.96
C SER A 344 -28.29 -25.91 25.52
N ASP A 345 -29.07 -26.52 24.62
CA ASP A 345 -28.77 -27.86 24.09
C ASP A 345 -28.00 -27.80 22.75
N THR A 346 -27.86 -26.60 22.20
CA THR A 346 -27.28 -26.36 20.86
C THR A 346 -26.22 -25.27 20.83
N ASP A 347 -26.07 -24.48 21.89
CA ASP A 347 -25.12 -23.36 21.95
C ASP A 347 -24.12 -23.53 23.10
N GLY A 348 -23.12 -24.37 22.84
CA GLY A 348 -22.05 -24.64 23.79
C GLY A 348 -21.11 -23.47 24.01
N ALA A 349 -21.03 -22.53 23.07
CA ALA A 349 -20.22 -21.33 23.21
C ALA A 349 -20.81 -20.43 24.31
N SER A 350 -22.11 -20.11 24.22
CA SER A 350 -22.81 -19.34 25.25
C SER A 350 -22.81 -20.05 26.60
N ASN A 351 -23.06 -21.37 26.62
CA ASN A 351 -22.98 -22.16 27.86
C ASN A 351 -21.59 -22.05 28.49
N THR A 352 -20.53 -22.27 27.71
CA THR A 352 -19.14 -22.23 28.19
C THR A 352 -18.82 -20.86 28.79
N THR A 353 -19.19 -19.76 28.10
CA THR A 353 -19.00 -18.41 28.61
C THR A 353 -19.75 -18.18 29.93
N ALA A 354 -21.00 -18.64 30.05
CA ALA A 354 -21.79 -18.50 31.26
C ALA A 354 -21.17 -19.25 32.45
N ILE A 355 -20.74 -20.50 32.22
CA ILE A 355 -20.09 -21.34 33.23
C ILE A 355 -18.79 -20.68 33.70
N VAL A 356 -17.92 -20.27 32.77
CA VAL A 356 -16.62 -19.64 33.09
C VAL A 356 -16.83 -18.33 33.84
N THR A 357 -17.81 -17.52 33.44
CA THR A 357 -18.13 -16.26 34.12
C THR A 357 -18.62 -16.47 35.55
N ALA A 358 -19.51 -17.44 35.76
CA ALA A 358 -20.10 -17.71 37.07
C ALA A 358 -19.13 -18.38 38.03
N LEU A 359 -18.30 -19.31 37.55
CA LEU A 359 -17.39 -20.08 38.40
C LEU A 359 -16.03 -19.40 38.60
N GLY A 360 -15.55 -18.63 37.62
CA GLY A 360 -14.21 -18.03 37.64
C GLY A 360 -13.13 -19.04 38.05
N SER A 361 -12.22 -18.65 38.95
CA SER A 361 -11.21 -19.54 39.53
C SER A 361 -11.73 -20.50 40.61
N ASN A 362 -13.00 -20.37 41.02
CA ASN A 362 -13.60 -21.13 42.13
C ASN A 362 -14.29 -22.44 41.67
N GLY A 363 -14.32 -22.73 40.37
CA GLY A 363 -14.98 -23.93 39.80
C GLY A 363 -14.25 -25.25 40.01
N GLY A 364 -13.09 -25.25 40.68
CA GLY A 364 -12.14 -26.36 40.75
C GLY A 364 -11.15 -26.25 39.60
N THR A 365 -9.93 -25.79 39.87
CA THR A 365 -8.95 -25.50 38.82
C THR A 365 -8.25 -26.76 38.32
N PRO A 366 -8.31 -27.11 37.02
CA PRO A 366 -9.27 -26.68 35.97
C PRO A 366 -10.52 -27.58 35.88
N TYR A 367 -11.62 -27.03 35.36
CA TYR A 367 -12.90 -27.71 35.07
C TYR A 367 -13.22 -27.71 33.56
N ALA A 368 -14.18 -28.54 33.14
CA ALA A 368 -14.43 -28.87 31.73
C ALA A 368 -14.61 -27.65 30.80
N ALA A 369 -15.45 -26.68 31.18
CA ALA A 369 -15.70 -25.49 30.37
C ALA A 369 -14.47 -24.55 30.30
N GLN A 370 -13.78 -24.35 31.44
CA GLN A 370 -12.56 -23.55 31.48
C GLN A 370 -11.44 -24.16 30.63
N LEU A 371 -11.28 -25.49 30.66
CA LEU A 371 -10.31 -26.19 29.82
C LEU A 371 -10.49 -25.86 28.34
N CYS A 372 -11.73 -25.83 27.85
CA CYS A 372 -12.00 -25.48 26.45
C CYS A 372 -11.87 -23.99 26.17
N ASN A 373 -12.32 -23.13 27.08
CA ASN A 373 -12.16 -21.68 26.94
C ASN A 373 -10.69 -21.25 26.87
N ASP A 374 -9.82 -21.95 27.59
CA ASP A 374 -8.38 -21.64 27.66
C ASP A 374 -7.57 -22.43 26.61
N PHE A 375 -8.23 -23.29 25.81
CA PHE A 375 -7.55 -24.07 24.79
C PHE A 375 -7.22 -23.21 23.58
N GLU A 376 -5.98 -23.29 23.13
CA GLU A 376 -5.51 -22.63 21.92
C GLU A 376 -4.66 -23.59 21.09
N VAL A 377 -4.74 -23.45 19.77
CA VAL A 377 -3.89 -24.21 18.85
C VAL A 377 -3.61 -23.37 17.62
N ASP A 378 -2.38 -23.42 17.12
CA ASP A 378 -2.02 -22.68 15.91
C ASP A 378 -2.21 -23.49 14.61
N SER A 379 -2.04 -22.84 13.47
CA SER A 379 -2.15 -23.45 12.13
C SER A 379 -1.21 -24.62 11.85
N GLN A 380 -0.25 -24.90 12.74
CA GLN A 380 0.72 -25.99 12.66
C GLN A 380 0.43 -27.08 13.69
N GLY A 381 -0.60 -26.91 14.52
CA GLY A 381 -1.00 -27.85 15.55
C GLY A 381 -0.26 -27.65 16.87
N ASN A 382 0.45 -26.53 17.09
CA ASN A 382 1.11 -26.26 18.36
C ASN A 382 0.14 -25.68 19.39
N THR A 383 0.27 -26.15 20.62
CA THR A 383 -0.42 -25.64 21.81
C THR A 383 0.61 -25.51 22.94
N PRO A 384 0.84 -24.33 23.54
CA PRO A 384 0.32 -23.01 23.19
C PRO A 384 0.68 -22.55 21.75
N CYS A 385 -0.01 -21.54 21.25
CA CYS A 385 0.20 -20.96 19.92
C CYS A 385 1.60 -20.32 19.78
N GLN A 386 2.25 -20.48 18.63
CA GLN A 386 3.55 -19.87 18.37
C GLN A 386 3.45 -18.55 17.58
N ALA A 387 4.37 -17.63 17.83
CA ALA A 387 4.42 -16.34 17.15
C ALA A 387 4.62 -16.51 15.62
N GLY A 388 3.81 -15.79 14.84
CA GLY A 388 3.83 -15.84 13.37
C GLY A 388 2.87 -16.84 12.74
N ASN A 389 2.26 -17.72 13.54
CA ASN A 389 1.22 -18.65 13.10
C ASN A 389 -0.17 -18.06 13.35
N THR A 390 -1.17 -18.52 12.60
CA THR A 390 -2.57 -18.17 12.90
C THR A 390 -3.00 -18.96 14.13
N CYS A 391 -3.37 -18.28 15.21
CA CYS A 391 -3.85 -18.91 16.43
C CYS A 391 -5.38 -19.04 16.41
N TYR A 392 -5.89 -20.17 16.90
CA TYR A 392 -7.31 -20.43 17.12
C TYR A 392 -7.54 -20.61 18.62
N ASP A 393 -8.16 -19.62 19.26
CA ASP A 393 -8.34 -19.45 20.72
C ASP A 393 -9.82 -19.29 21.13
N ASP A 394 -10.75 -19.57 20.21
CA ASP A 394 -12.21 -19.45 20.35
C ASP A 394 -12.90 -20.80 20.62
N TRP A 395 -12.25 -21.66 21.40
CA TRP A 395 -12.72 -23.02 21.71
C TRP A 395 -13.72 -23.03 22.87
N PHE A 396 -14.66 -23.98 22.83
CA PHE A 396 -15.69 -24.14 23.85
C PHE A 396 -16.10 -25.61 24.04
N LEU A 397 -16.77 -25.89 25.16
CA LEU A 397 -17.29 -27.21 25.48
C LEU A 397 -18.65 -27.39 24.76
N PRO A 398 -18.84 -28.44 23.94
CA PRO A 398 -20.05 -28.60 23.13
C PRO A 398 -21.32 -28.77 23.99
N ALA A 399 -22.41 -28.14 23.60
CA ALA A 399 -23.74 -28.36 24.20
C ALA A 399 -24.35 -29.69 23.74
N GLY A 400 -25.25 -30.27 24.53
CA GLY A 400 -25.90 -31.52 24.20
C GLY A 400 -26.58 -32.24 25.35
N ASN A 401 -27.91 -32.17 25.35
CA ASN A 401 -28.82 -33.26 25.71
C ASN A 401 -29.73 -33.63 24.51
N ASN A 402 -29.44 -33.05 23.34
CA ASN A 402 -30.26 -33.12 22.14
C ASN A 402 -29.68 -34.15 21.16
N LEU A 403 -30.37 -35.27 21.00
CA LEU A 403 -29.97 -36.38 20.13
C LEU A 403 -30.30 -36.16 18.64
N THR A 404 -30.56 -34.91 18.23
CA THR A 404 -30.75 -34.54 16.81
C THR A 404 -29.46 -33.99 16.21
N SER A 405 -29.47 -33.70 14.91
CA SER A 405 -28.36 -33.05 14.19
C SER A 405 -28.06 -31.62 14.67
N ALA A 406 -28.96 -31.01 15.46
CA ALA A 406 -28.74 -29.70 16.07
C ALA A 406 -27.89 -29.76 17.34
N GLY A 407 -27.83 -30.90 18.05
CA GLY A 407 -27.00 -31.07 19.25
C GLY A 407 -25.52 -31.16 18.90
N GLN A 408 -24.69 -30.36 19.55
CA GLN A 408 -23.26 -30.27 19.22
C GLN A 408 -22.51 -31.55 19.62
N LEU A 409 -22.71 -32.04 20.85
CA LEU A 409 -22.09 -33.27 21.34
C LEU A 409 -22.58 -34.50 20.55
N ASN A 410 -23.87 -34.54 20.21
CA ASN A 410 -24.44 -35.61 19.41
C ASN A 410 -23.92 -35.61 17.95
N CYS A 411 -23.64 -34.43 17.40
CA CYS A 411 -22.99 -34.34 16.10
C CYS A 411 -21.55 -34.89 16.14
N LEU A 412 -20.79 -34.62 17.20
CA LEU A 412 -19.49 -35.24 17.44
C LEU A 412 -19.60 -36.76 17.52
N PHE A 413 -20.56 -37.28 18.30
CA PHE A 413 -20.82 -38.71 18.40
C PHE A 413 -21.13 -39.35 17.04
N THR A 414 -22.05 -38.75 16.28
CA THR A 414 -22.47 -39.26 14.96
C THR A 414 -21.29 -39.34 13.99
N ASN A 415 -20.38 -38.37 14.05
CA ASN A 415 -19.23 -38.24 13.16
C ASN A 415 -17.91 -38.78 13.73
N ARG A 416 -17.93 -39.40 14.92
CA ARG A 416 -16.73 -39.77 15.70
C ARG A 416 -15.72 -40.62 14.93
N ALA A 417 -16.19 -41.49 14.04
CA ALA A 417 -15.32 -42.33 13.21
C ALA A 417 -14.54 -41.52 12.16
N ALA A 418 -15.16 -40.49 11.57
CA ALA A 418 -14.53 -39.61 10.59
C ALA A 418 -13.62 -38.58 11.26
N ILE A 419 -14.01 -38.08 12.45
CA ILE A 419 -13.20 -37.13 13.23
C ILE A 419 -11.96 -37.82 13.80
N GLY A 420 -12.12 -39.04 14.33
CA GLY A 420 -11.07 -39.82 14.96
C GLY A 420 -10.74 -39.38 16.39
N GLY A 421 -9.96 -40.21 17.08
CA GLY A 421 -9.37 -39.89 18.38
C GLY A 421 -10.31 -39.99 19.59
N PHE A 422 -11.59 -40.32 19.43
CA PHE A 422 -12.51 -40.52 20.55
C PHE A 422 -12.30 -41.89 21.21
N ALA A 423 -12.28 -41.91 22.55
CA ALA A 423 -12.43 -43.13 23.34
C ALA A 423 -13.90 -43.58 23.44
N ASN A 424 -14.09 -44.88 23.67
CA ASN A 424 -15.37 -45.51 24.01
C ASN A 424 -15.72 -45.23 25.48
N ASP A 425 -16.14 -44.00 25.77
CA ASP A 425 -16.33 -43.48 27.12
C ASP A 425 -17.33 -42.30 27.12
N PHE A 426 -17.67 -41.79 28.29
CA PHE A 426 -18.54 -40.63 28.45
C PHE A 426 -17.81 -39.31 28.25
N TYR A 427 -18.47 -38.37 27.56
CA TYR A 427 -18.00 -37.02 27.32
C TYR A 427 -18.94 -35.99 27.93
N TRP A 428 -18.36 -34.96 28.55
CA TRP A 428 -19.12 -33.85 29.08
C TRP A 428 -19.76 -33.02 27.96
N SER A 429 -21.00 -32.60 28.23
CA SER A 429 -21.61 -31.45 27.60
C SER A 429 -21.42 -30.20 28.46
N SER A 430 -21.47 -29.01 27.85
CA SER A 430 -21.67 -27.75 28.56
C SER A 430 -23.10 -27.55 29.06
N THR A 431 -24.05 -28.41 28.69
CA THR A 431 -25.45 -28.28 29.11
C THR A 431 -25.66 -28.74 30.56
N GLU A 432 -25.97 -27.80 31.45
CA GLU A 432 -26.38 -28.05 32.83
C GLU A 432 -27.76 -28.73 32.89
N PHE A 433 -27.97 -29.67 33.83
CA PHE A 433 -29.25 -30.35 33.95
C PHE A 433 -30.27 -29.48 34.67
N SER A 434 -31.31 -29.03 33.97
CA SER A 434 -32.33 -28.13 34.53
C SER A 434 -33.18 -28.72 35.67
N GLY A 435 -33.22 -30.05 35.82
CA GLY A 435 -33.93 -30.71 36.92
C GLY A 435 -33.18 -30.70 38.26
N ASP A 436 -31.85 -30.55 38.23
CA ASP A 436 -30.98 -30.39 39.41
C ASP A 436 -29.71 -29.61 39.01
N PRO A 437 -29.84 -28.30 38.76
CA PRO A 437 -28.77 -27.50 38.18
C PRO A 437 -27.61 -27.28 39.16
N THR A 438 -27.82 -27.44 40.47
CA THR A 438 -26.74 -27.33 41.46
C THR A 438 -25.80 -28.53 41.44
N SER A 439 -26.27 -29.69 40.98
CA SER A 439 -25.54 -30.95 41.21
C SER A 439 -25.23 -31.73 39.95
N VAL A 440 -26.00 -31.58 38.86
CA VAL A 440 -25.96 -32.48 37.70
C VAL A 440 -25.72 -31.70 36.40
N ALA A 441 -24.95 -32.31 35.49
CA ALA A 441 -24.78 -31.84 34.12
C ALA A 441 -24.93 -33.00 33.13
N TRP A 442 -25.18 -32.68 31.87
CA TRP A 442 -25.34 -33.68 30.81
C TRP A 442 -23.99 -34.15 30.27
N GLY A 443 -23.94 -35.42 29.90
CA GLY A 443 -22.90 -36.04 29.10
C GLY A 443 -23.48 -37.07 28.14
N GLN A 444 -22.64 -37.59 27.26
CA GLN A 444 -23.04 -38.59 26.28
C GLN A 444 -21.98 -39.72 26.19
N ASP A 445 -22.44 -40.97 26.13
CA ASP A 445 -21.60 -42.14 25.89
C ASP A 445 -21.22 -42.21 24.40
N PHE A 446 -19.93 -42.28 24.10
CA PHE A 446 -19.44 -42.40 22.73
C PHE A 446 -19.39 -43.84 22.20
N VAL A 447 -19.83 -44.82 22.99
CA VAL A 447 -20.10 -46.20 22.55
C VAL A 447 -21.40 -46.27 21.74
N ASP A 448 -22.53 -45.91 22.36
CA ASP A 448 -23.87 -46.12 21.82
C ASP A 448 -24.72 -44.84 21.72
N GLY A 449 -24.21 -43.70 22.20
CA GLY A 449 -24.88 -42.40 22.14
C GLY A 449 -25.81 -42.13 23.33
N PHE A 450 -25.82 -42.99 24.35
CA PHE A 450 -26.64 -42.83 25.55
C PHE A 450 -26.37 -41.50 26.26
N LEU A 451 -27.43 -40.79 26.66
CA LEU A 451 -27.32 -39.57 27.45
C LEU A 451 -27.28 -39.88 28.94
N LEU A 452 -26.36 -39.23 29.65
CA LEU A 452 -26.18 -39.36 31.08
C LEU A 452 -26.34 -38.00 31.75
N GLY A 453 -27.15 -37.93 32.80
CA GLY A 453 -27.04 -36.86 33.80
C GLY A 453 -26.08 -37.35 34.89
N ASP A 454 -24.89 -36.77 34.97
CA ASP A 454 -23.89 -37.13 35.98
C ASP A 454 -23.61 -35.97 36.93
N GLY A 455 -23.13 -36.30 38.13
CA GLY A 455 -22.76 -35.31 39.12
C GLY A 455 -21.67 -34.38 38.58
N LYS A 456 -21.76 -33.08 38.85
CA LYS A 456 -20.76 -32.08 38.41
C LYS A 456 -19.33 -32.33 38.92
N PHE A 457 -19.18 -33.19 39.94
CA PHE A 457 -17.91 -33.67 40.47
C PHE A 457 -17.38 -34.95 39.80
N GLY A 458 -18.18 -35.59 38.94
CA GLY A 458 -17.80 -36.77 38.17
C GLY A 458 -16.71 -36.44 37.16
N ASN A 459 -15.89 -37.42 36.81
CA ASN A 459 -14.76 -37.23 35.89
C ASN A 459 -15.09 -37.87 34.55
N LEU A 460 -15.47 -37.06 33.56
CA LEU A 460 -15.70 -37.49 32.19
C LEU A 460 -14.66 -36.88 31.25
N ARG A 461 -14.67 -37.31 29.99
CA ARG A 461 -13.79 -36.78 28.96
C ARG A 461 -14.29 -35.46 28.40
N VAL A 462 -13.38 -34.69 27.83
CA VAL A 462 -13.69 -33.43 27.16
C VAL A 462 -13.02 -33.37 25.80
N ARG A 463 -13.82 -33.07 24.78
CA ARG A 463 -13.36 -32.70 23.45
C ARG A 463 -13.87 -31.30 23.13
N CYS A 464 -12.96 -30.36 23.04
CA CYS A 464 -13.31 -28.97 22.74
C CYS A 464 -13.67 -28.83 21.27
N VAL A 465 -14.57 -27.90 20.98
CA VAL A 465 -15.02 -27.55 19.64
C VAL A 465 -14.96 -26.05 19.43
N ARG A 466 -14.98 -25.62 18.17
CA ARG A 466 -15.14 -24.22 17.79
C ARG A 466 -16.05 -24.11 16.56
N ALA A 467 -16.70 -22.96 16.41
CA ALA A 467 -17.57 -22.71 15.25
C ALA A 467 -16.75 -22.23 14.04
N PHE A 468 -17.23 -22.50 12.84
CA PHE A 468 -16.66 -21.91 11.62
C PHE A 468 -17.74 -21.60 10.58
N ASN A 469 -17.44 -20.67 9.67
CA ASN A 469 -18.27 -20.41 8.50
C ASN A 469 -17.59 -21.02 7.26
N PRO A 470 -18.20 -22.03 6.61
CA PRO A 470 -17.57 -22.81 5.54
C PRO A 470 -17.34 -22.04 4.23
#